data_AF-A0A7W8A0W9-F1
#
_entry.id   AF-A0A7W8A0W9-F1
#
_cell.length_a   1.000
_cell.length_b   1.000
_cell.length_c   1.000
_cell.angle_alpha   90.00
_cell.angle_beta   90.00
_cell.angle_gamma   90.00
#
_symmetry.space_group_name_H-M   'P 1'
#
loop_
_entity.id
_entity.type
_entity.pdbx_description
1 polymer ?
#
loop_
_entity_poly.entity_id
_entity_poly.type
_entity_poly.pdbx_seq_one_letter_code
_entity_poly.pdbx_strand_id
1 'polypeptide(L)'
;MNTFIAVAAAIGAILGTALAELVSEEIRGRLDRIPEGLLRLARRRLPEDMRVPLHDEEWYPELQEVLKGEDARPITRLVTGVRFSLGLIRTANVVASIRNRRVTLQAEHDRWVALADMLRFPANACVLITGLALSAAAGVLIGLLVPQILSITPALGAVLTWALTVAFGTIVGLALTLVLANGLRGTTRKMLLLRAPVVRAPEQRREPLRARLMNLLLGRERDNAHGMRTAAFLGSYTGVGLGAVMGYQLTSFWQPLLLTAITIAALMVLRFSLVSAPRWWLKRLRRRLEDDAGAPPDEGREQI
;
A
#
# COMPACT_ATOMS: atom_id res chain seq x y z
N MET A 1 81.56 10.48 36.47
CA MET A 1 80.41 11.20 37.05
C MET A 1 79.51 11.80 35.97
N ASN A 2 80.05 12.53 34.99
CA ASN A 2 79.26 13.17 33.93
C ASN A 2 78.45 12.19 33.04
N THR A 3 78.98 10.98 32.78
CA THR A 3 78.29 9.95 31.98
C THR A 3 77.04 9.40 32.66
N PHE A 4 77.07 9.18 33.97
CA PHE A 4 75.91 8.72 34.74
C PHE A 4 74.79 9.77 34.77
N ILE A 5 75.13 11.05 34.91
CA ILE A 5 74.17 12.15 34.89
C ILE A 5 73.52 12.25 33.49
N ALA A 6 74.30 12.12 32.42
CA ALA A 6 73.78 12.15 31.06
C ALA A 6 72.84 10.97 30.76
N VAL A 7 73.20 9.75 31.19
CA VAL A 7 72.34 8.56 31.03
C VAL A 7 71.05 8.69 31.85
N ALA A 8 71.14 9.16 33.11
CA ALA A 8 69.96 9.38 33.93
C ALA A 8 69.02 10.45 33.34
N ALA A 9 69.58 11.54 32.80
CA ALA A 9 68.79 12.58 32.12
C ALA A 9 68.11 12.04 30.85
N ALA A 10 68.81 11.22 30.05
CA ALA A 10 68.23 10.60 28.86
C ALA A 10 67.09 9.62 29.21
N ILE A 11 67.29 8.78 30.23
CA ILE A 11 66.26 7.86 30.73
C ILE A 11 65.05 8.64 31.24
N GLY A 12 65.29 9.70 32.02
CA GLY A 12 64.23 10.58 32.53
C GLY A 12 63.43 11.24 31.41
N ALA A 13 64.10 11.71 30.35
CA ALA A 13 63.43 12.30 29.19
C ALA A 13 62.54 11.28 28.45
N ILE A 14 63.04 10.06 28.22
CA ILE A 14 62.29 8.99 27.54
C ILE A 14 61.07 8.56 28.36
N LEU A 15 61.23 8.36 29.67
CA LEU A 15 60.13 8.06 30.57
C LEU A 15 59.10 9.19 30.62
N GLY A 16 59.56 10.44 30.65
CA GLY A 16 58.70 11.62 30.62
C GLY A 16 57.85 11.69 29.35
N THR A 17 58.43 11.45 28.18
CA THR A 17 57.69 11.45 26.90
C THR A 17 56.69 10.29 26.82
N ALA A 18 57.08 9.09 27.25
CA ALA A 18 56.19 7.93 27.25
C ALA A 18 54.99 8.11 28.19
N LEU A 19 55.20 8.69 29.38
CA LEU A 19 54.12 9.02 30.31
C LEU A 19 53.19 10.10 29.75
N ALA A 20 53.75 11.11 29.07
CA ALA A 20 52.94 12.16 28.43
C ALA A 20 52.06 11.59 27.31
N GLU A 21 52.57 10.63 26.53
CA GLU A 21 51.80 9.92 25.51
C GLU A 21 50.67 9.09 26.13
N LEU A 22 50.94 8.31 27.18
CA LEU A 22 49.92 7.54 27.89
C LEU A 22 48.81 8.41 28.49
N VAL A 23 49.16 9.52 29.14
CA VAL A 23 48.19 10.46 29.71
C VAL A 23 47.37 11.14 28.60
N SER A 24 48.01 11.49 27.49
CA SER A 24 47.32 12.06 26.33
C SER A 24 46.31 11.06 25.74
N GLU A 25 46.67 9.78 25.67
CA GLU A 25 45.81 8.72 25.15
C GLU A 25 44.62 8.43 26.07
N GLU A 26 44.82 8.41 27.39
CA GLU A 26 43.75 8.28 28.38
C GLU A 26 42.80 9.49 28.35
N ILE A 27 43.32 10.71 28.26
CA ILE A 27 42.50 11.93 28.15
C ILE A 27 41.69 11.91 26.84
N ARG A 28 42.30 11.51 25.72
CA ARG A 28 41.59 11.36 24.43
C ARG A 28 40.46 10.34 24.54
N GLY A 29 40.72 9.18 25.13
CA GLY A 29 39.71 8.15 25.35
C GLY A 29 38.54 8.63 26.22
N ARG A 30 38.80 9.48 27.22
CA ARG A 30 37.74 10.09 28.04
C ARG A 30 36.97 11.20 27.32
N LEU A 31 37.66 12.04 26.57
CA LEU A 31 37.04 13.12 25.79
C LEU A 31 36.11 12.57 24.71
N ASP A 32 36.49 11.47 24.05
CA ASP A 32 35.65 10.82 23.03
C ASP A 32 34.31 10.29 23.60
N ARG A 33 34.20 10.09 24.92
CA ARG A 33 32.95 9.67 25.59
C ARG A 33 32.02 10.82 25.96
N ILE A 34 32.48 12.07 25.92
CA ILE A 34 31.65 13.24 26.31
C ILE A 34 30.43 13.39 25.40
N PRO A 35 30.54 13.33 24.06
CA PRO A 35 29.38 13.40 23.16
C PRO A 35 28.36 12.31 23.47
N GLU A 36 28.80 11.07 23.70
CA GLU A 36 27.91 9.96 24.06
C GLU A 36 27.17 10.21 25.37
N GLY A 37 27.86 10.76 26.38
CA GLY A 37 27.24 11.16 27.65
C GLY A 37 26.15 12.22 27.48
N LEU A 38 26.39 13.21 26.63
CA LEU A 38 25.40 14.23 26.28
C LEU A 38 24.22 13.64 25.49
N LEU A 39 24.49 12.71 24.58
CA LEU A 39 23.44 12.02 23.84
C LEU A 39 22.54 11.19 24.76
N ARG A 40 23.10 10.53 25.78
CA ARG A 40 22.32 9.85 26.83
C ARG A 40 21.44 10.82 27.62
N LEU A 41 21.86 12.07 27.80
CA LEU A 41 21.02 13.11 28.40
C LEU A 41 19.87 13.50 27.47
N ALA A 42 20.11 13.60 26.16
CA ALA A 42 19.05 13.81 25.17
C ALA A 42 18.01 12.67 25.20
N ARG A 43 18.47 11.42 25.30
CA ARG A 43 17.60 10.23 25.45
C ARG A 43 16.64 10.35 26.63
N ARG A 44 17.10 10.88 27.76
CA ARG A 44 16.25 11.03 28.96
C ARG A 44 15.13 12.05 28.77
N ARG A 45 15.28 13.00 27.84
CA ARG A 45 14.21 13.96 27.48
C ARG A 45 13.16 13.36 26.55
N LEU A 46 13.47 12.25 25.88
CA LEU A 46 12.50 11.57 25.02
C LEU A 46 11.47 10.76 25.83
N PRO A 47 10.21 10.70 25.34
CA PRO A 47 9.23 9.70 25.77
C PRO A 47 9.80 8.28 25.71
N GLU A 48 9.41 7.43 26.66
CA GLU A 48 10.02 6.11 26.87
C GLU A 48 9.91 5.20 25.64
N ASP A 49 8.77 5.24 24.96
CA ASP A 49 8.47 4.52 23.72
C ASP A 49 9.35 4.96 22.54
N MET A 50 9.87 6.20 22.56
CA MET A 50 10.71 6.75 21.50
C MET A 50 12.22 6.61 21.77
N ARG A 51 12.63 6.21 22.97
CA ARG A 51 14.05 6.13 23.33
C ARG A 51 14.81 5.16 22.43
N VAL A 52 14.28 3.96 22.20
CA VAL A 52 14.96 2.98 21.35
C VAL A 52 14.97 3.42 19.87
N PRO A 53 13.81 3.66 19.21
CA PRO A 53 13.80 3.94 17.77
C PRO A 53 14.46 5.27 17.39
N LEU A 54 14.49 6.25 18.30
CA LEU A 54 15.08 7.55 18.01
C LEU A 54 16.55 7.62 18.44
N HIS A 55 16.88 7.22 19.67
CA HIS A 55 18.25 7.31 20.15
C HIS A 55 19.12 6.15 19.68
N ASP A 56 18.67 4.90 19.86
CA ASP A 56 19.50 3.72 19.61
C ASP A 56 19.60 3.41 18.10
N GLU A 57 18.52 3.62 17.34
CA GLU A 57 18.47 3.29 15.91
C GLU A 57 18.84 4.45 14.97
N GLU A 58 18.65 5.71 15.38
CA GLU A 58 18.89 6.88 14.51
C GLU A 58 20.02 7.78 15.02
N TRP A 59 19.88 8.38 16.20
CA TRP A 59 20.81 9.42 16.65
C TRP A 59 22.18 8.89 17.03
N TYR A 60 22.26 7.71 17.64
CA TYR A 60 23.54 7.12 18.02
C TYR A 60 24.37 6.71 16.79
N PRO A 61 23.80 6.00 15.79
CA PRO A 61 24.49 5.75 14.52
C PRO A 61 24.92 7.03 13.80
N GLU A 62 24.06 8.07 13.76
CA GLU A 62 24.39 9.35 13.14
C GLU A 62 25.55 10.06 13.89
N LEU A 63 25.55 10.05 15.23
CA LEU A 63 26.68 10.55 16.00
C LEU A 63 27.96 9.78 15.67
N GLN A 64 27.89 8.45 15.58
CA GLN A 64 29.05 7.63 15.20
C GLN A 64 29.55 7.95 13.80
N GLU A 65 28.67 8.25 12.85
CA GLU A 65 29.04 8.68 11.50
C GLU A 65 29.72 10.06 11.52
N VAL A 66 29.16 11.02 12.25
CA VAL A 66 29.76 12.36 12.46
C VAL A 66 31.15 12.25 13.10
N LEU A 67 31.34 11.31 14.03
CA LEU A 67 32.62 11.07 14.68
C LEU A 67 33.61 10.28 13.80
N LYS A 68 33.11 9.43 12.88
CA LYS A 68 33.93 8.63 11.95
C LYS A 68 34.43 9.40 10.74
N GLY A 69 33.87 10.57 10.42
CA GLY A 69 34.29 11.38 9.27
C GLY A 69 35.82 11.51 9.18
N GLU A 70 36.38 11.01 8.07
CA GLU A 70 37.78 10.56 7.96
C GLU A 70 38.86 11.65 8.14
N ASP A 71 38.49 12.94 8.20
CA ASP A 71 39.44 14.07 8.20
C ASP A 71 39.36 15.00 9.43
N ALA A 72 38.53 14.70 10.42
CA ALA A 72 38.37 15.60 11.56
C ALA A 72 39.53 15.45 12.56
N ARG A 73 40.36 16.50 12.69
CA ARG A 73 41.34 16.63 13.80
C ARG A 73 40.64 16.35 15.14
N PRO A 74 41.32 15.73 16.14
CA PRO A 74 40.67 15.28 17.38
C PRO A 74 39.80 16.34 18.09
N ILE A 75 40.27 17.59 18.10
CA ILE A 75 39.53 18.72 18.70
C ILE A 75 38.28 19.06 17.88
N THR A 76 38.40 19.11 16.55
CA THR A 76 37.26 19.37 15.65
C THR A 76 36.19 18.29 15.78
N ARG A 77 36.61 17.02 15.85
CA ARG A 77 35.71 15.89 16.08
C ARG A 77 34.95 16.04 17.40
N LEU A 78 35.63 16.35 18.49
CA LEU A 78 35.01 16.56 19.80
C LEU A 78 34.01 17.72 19.78
N VAL A 79 34.40 18.89 19.26
CA VAL A 79 33.53 20.08 19.17
C VAL A 79 32.29 19.78 18.33
N THR A 80 32.46 19.05 17.23
CA THR A 80 31.35 18.69 16.33
C THR A 80 30.39 17.72 17.01
N GLY A 81 30.89 16.66 17.66
CA GLY A 81 30.07 15.71 18.41
C GLY A 81 29.33 16.34 19.59
N VAL A 82 29.99 17.24 20.33
CA VAL A 82 29.36 18.01 21.42
C VAL A 82 28.27 18.94 20.89
N ARG A 83 28.54 19.69 19.80
CA ARG A 83 27.57 20.58 19.18
C ARG A 83 26.34 19.82 18.66
N PHE A 84 26.56 18.68 18.01
CA PHE A 84 25.49 17.78 17.55
C PHE A 84 24.63 17.32 18.73
N SER A 85 25.26 16.78 19.78
CA SER A 85 24.55 16.26 20.96
C SER A 85 23.77 17.34 21.70
N LEU A 86 24.34 18.55 21.86
CA LEU A 86 23.64 19.70 22.45
C LEU A 86 22.46 20.18 21.60
N GLY A 87 22.60 20.14 20.27
CA GLY A 87 21.50 20.39 19.34
C GLY A 87 20.32 19.47 19.61
N LEU A 88 20.59 18.16 19.70
CA LEU A 88 19.57 17.16 20.00
C LEU A 88 18.95 17.34 21.39
N ILE A 89 19.73 17.68 22.43
CA ILE A 89 19.17 17.98 23.77
C ILE A 89 18.14 19.12 23.72
N ARG A 90 18.38 20.14 22.89
CA ARG A 90 17.48 21.29 22.74
C ARG A 90 16.24 20.94 21.92
N THR A 91 16.37 20.15 20.87
CA THR A 91 15.28 19.86 19.93
C THR A 91 14.54 18.55 20.22
N ALA A 92 14.99 17.71 21.16
CA ALA A 92 14.43 16.39 21.45
C ALA A 92 12.91 16.40 21.62
N ASN A 93 12.36 17.34 22.40
CA ASN A 93 10.92 17.43 22.62
C ASN A 93 10.14 17.81 21.35
N VAL A 94 10.71 18.70 20.53
CA VAL A 94 10.11 19.13 19.26
C VAL A 94 10.11 17.96 18.28
N VAL A 95 11.24 17.26 18.13
CA VAL A 95 11.35 16.07 17.26
C VAL A 95 10.37 14.97 17.72
N ALA A 96 10.30 14.70 19.02
CA ALA A 96 9.34 13.74 19.58
C ALA A 96 7.88 14.14 19.26
N SER A 97 7.52 15.41 19.42
CA SER A 97 6.17 15.89 19.14
C SER A 97 5.78 15.76 17.66
N ILE A 98 6.70 16.12 16.76
CA ILE A 98 6.49 16.02 15.31
C ILE A 98 6.36 14.55 14.91
N ARG A 99 7.19 13.67 15.46
CA ARG A 99 7.14 12.25 15.14
C ARG A 99 5.89 11.58 15.70
N ASN A 100 5.46 11.92 16.92
CA ASN A 100 4.21 11.42 17.48
C ASN A 100 3.00 11.82 16.60
N ARG A 101 3.00 13.07 16.11
CA ARG A 101 1.98 13.54 15.17
C ARG A 101 2.01 12.76 13.85
N ARG A 102 3.19 12.41 13.34
CA ARG A 102 3.30 11.57 12.14
C ARG A 102 2.85 10.14 12.38
N VAL A 103 3.19 9.54 13.52
CA VAL A 103 2.77 8.16 13.86
C VAL A 103 1.25 8.07 13.98
N THR A 104 0.61 9.04 14.62
CA THR A 104 -0.86 9.10 14.74
C THR A 104 -1.53 9.29 13.38
N LEU A 105 -1.03 10.21 12.55
CA LEU A 105 -1.53 10.41 11.18
C LEU A 105 -1.30 9.18 10.30
N GLN A 106 -0.17 8.49 10.47
CA GLN A 106 0.14 7.26 9.73
C GLN A 106 -0.80 6.12 10.14
N ALA A 107 -1.06 5.96 11.43
CA ALA A 107 -2.02 4.97 11.92
C ALA A 107 -3.44 5.24 11.42
N GLU A 108 -3.84 6.51 11.34
CA GLU A 108 -5.12 6.90 10.74
C GLU A 108 -5.14 6.60 9.23
N HIS A 109 -4.08 6.94 8.51
CA HIS A 109 -3.92 6.63 7.11
C HIS A 109 -4.03 5.12 6.84
N ASP A 110 -3.34 4.30 7.63
CA ASP A 110 -3.34 2.84 7.51
C ASP A 110 -4.74 2.27 7.77
N ARG A 111 -5.49 2.83 8.73
CA ARG A 111 -6.91 2.48 8.96
C ARG A 111 -7.78 2.80 7.75
N TRP A 112 -7.60 3.98 7.15
CA TRP A 112 -8.35 4.37 5.95
C TRP A 112 -7.99 3.51 4.73
N VAL A 113 -6.71 3.14 4.57
CA VAL A 113 -6.27 2.21 3.53
C VAL A 113 -6.88 0.83 3.73
N ALA A 114 -6.86 0.31 4.97
CA ALA A 114 -7.49 -0.97 5.30
C ALA A 114 -8.99 -0.96 5.01
N LEU A 115 -9.70 0.12 5.37
CA LEU A 115 -11.13 0.28 5.08
C LEU A 115 -11.40 0.36 3.57
N ALA A 116 -10.56 1.08 2.83
CA ALA A 116 -10.66 1.15 1.37
C ALA A 116 -10.42 -0.22 0.71
N ASP A 117 -9.51 -1.02 1.25
CA ASP A 117 -9.25 -2.38 0.75
C ASP A 117 -10.37 -3.36 1.12
N MET A 118 -10.98 -3.25 2.31
CA MET A 118 -12.20 -3.98 2.64
C MET A 118 -13.35 -3.66 1.68
N LEU A 119 -13.48 -2.41 1.24
CA LEU A 119 -14.49 -1.98 0.27
C LEU A 119 -14.20 -2.41 -1.18
N ARG A 120 -12.96 -2.83 -1.51
CA ARG A 120 -12.67 -3.36 -2.85
C ARG A 120 -13.35 -4.69 -3.12
N PHE A 121 -13.48 -5.54 -2.10
CA PHE A 121 -14.13 -6.85 -2.25
C PHE A 121 -15.59 -6.74 -2.73
N PRO A 122 -16.50 -6.01 -2.05
CA PRO A 122 -17.88 -5.86 -2.51
C PRO A 122 -17.96 -5.11 -3.85
N ALA A 123 -17.08 -4.13 -4.08
CA ALA A 123 -17.02 -3.43 -5.37
C ALA A 123 -16.67 -4.37 -6.53
N ASN A 124 -15.69 -5.26 -6.34
CA ASN A 124 -15.32 -6.26 -7.35
C ASN A 124 -16.42 -7.31 -7.53
N ALA A 125 -17.09 -7.74 -6.45
CA ALA A 125 -18.25 -8.61 -6.54
C ALA A 125 -19.39 -7.97 -7.34
N CYS A 126 -19.66 -6.68 -7.14
CA CYS A 126 -20.66 -5.94 -7.92
C CYS A 126 -20.30 -5.89 -9.41
N VAL A 127 -19.03 -5.67 -9.75
CA VAL A 127 -18.57 -5.68 -11.15
C VAL A 127 -18.73 -7.07 -11.77
N LEU A 128 -18.38 -8.11 -11.02
CA LEU A 128 -18.56 -9.49 -11.46
C LEU A 128 -20.05 -9.77 -11.74
N ILE A 129 -20.93 -9.52 -10.77
CA ILE A 129 -22.38 -9.71 -10.89
C ILE A 129 -22.95 -8.90 -12.07
N THR A 130 -22.53 -7.64 -12.23
CA THR A 130 -22.95 -6.79 -13.35
C THR A 130 -22.52 -7.39 -14.69
N GLY A 131 -21.29 -7.90 -14.78
CA GLY A 131 -20.78 -8.59 -15.95
C GLY A 131 -21.58 -9.86 -16.27
N LEU A 132 -21.95 -10.64 -15.26
CA LEU A 132 -22.81 -11.83 -15.40
C LEU A 132 -24.21 -11.48 -15.90
N ALA A 133 -24.82 -10.44 -15.31
CA ALA A 133 -26.15 -10.01 -15.69
C ALA A 133 -26.16 -9.50 -17.14
N LEU A 134 -25.15 -8.72 -17.54
CA LEU A 134 -25.04 -8.19 -18.89
C LEU A 134 -24.80 -9.30 -19.92
N SER A 135 -23.94 -10.29 -19.60
CA SER A 135 -23.68 -11.42 -20.50
C SER A 135 -24.92 -12.32 -20.64
N ALA A 136 -25.65 -12.55 -19.55
CA ALA A 136 -26.91 -13.28 -19.56
C ALA A 136 -27.96 -12.55 -20.43
N ALA A 137 -28.13 -11.23 -20.23
CA ALA A 137 -29.07 -10.42 -21.01
C ALA A 137 -28.73 -10.42 -22.52
N ALA A 138 -27.44 -10.32 -22.87
CA ALA A 138 -26.99 -10.43 -24.25
C ALA A 138 -27.30 -11.81 -24.84
N GLY A 139 -27.06 -12.88 -24.08
CA GLY A 139 -27.39 -14.25 -24.48
C GLY A 139 -28.88 -14.45 -24.76
N VAL A 140 -29.76 -13.91 -23.90
CA VAL A 140 -31.21 -13.92 -24.11
C VAL A 140 -31.59 -13.16 -25.38
N LEU A 141 -31.07 -11.95 -25.56
CA LEU A 141 -31.41 -11.11 -26.71
C LEU A 141 -31.01 -11.77 -28.04
N ILE A 142 -29.81 -12.35 -28.09
CA ILE A 142 -29.32 -13.10 -29.26
C ILE A 142 -30.20 -14.32 -29.50
N GLY A 143 -30.55 -15.06 -28.45
CA GLY A 143 -31.43 -16.23 -28.56
C GLY A 143 -32.81 -15.90 -29.13
N LEU A 144 -33.34 -14.70 -28.84
CA LEU A 144 -34.60 -14.22 -29.39
C LEU A 144 -34.49 -13.72 -30.85
N LEU A 145 -33.38 -13.05 -31.19
CA LEU A 145 -33.22 -12.41 -32.51
C LEU A 145 -32.73 -13.37 -33.61
N VAL A 146 -31.86 -14.33 -33.28
CA VAL A 146 -31.25 -15.23 -34.28
C VAL A 146 -32.28 -16.03 -35.08
N PRO A 147 -33.32 -16.66 -34.48
CA PRO A 147 -34.34 -17.37 -35.25
C PRO A 147 -35.14 -16.46 -36.18
N GLN A 148 -35.40 -15.21 -35.77
CA GLN A 148 -36.10 -14.23 -36.60
C GLN A 148 -35.27 -13.77 -37.80
N ILE A 149 -33.98 -13.48 -37.58
CA ILE A 149 -33.06 -13.05 -38.65
C ILE A 149 -32.84 -14.16 -39.67
N LEU A 150 -32.63 -15.39 -39.20
CA LEU A 150 -32.38 -16.53 -40.09
C LEU A 150 -33.64 -17.04 -40.79
N SER A 151 -34.82 -16.45 -40.52
CA SER A 151 -36.11 -16.87 -41.07
C SER A 151 -36.33 -18.37 -40.92
N ILE A 152 -35.85 -18.96 -39.80
CA ILE A 152 -35.99 -20.39 -39.51
C ILE A 152 -37.47 -20.63 -39.26
N THR A 153 -38.16 -21.02 -40.32
CA THR A 153 -39.57 -21.41 -40.27
C THR A 153 -39.71 -22.63 -39.35
N PRO A 154 -40.83 -22.78 -38.62
CA PRO A 154 -41.07 -23.92 -37.74
C PRO A 154 -41.00 -25.29 -38.45
N ALA A 155 -40.92 -25.30 -39.79
CA ALA A 155 -40.72 -26.48 -40.62
C ALA A 155 -39.43 -27.27 -40.33
N LEU A 156 -38.36 -26.61 -39.84
CA LEU A 156 -37.11 -27.29 -39.48
C LEU A 156 -37.17 -28.05 -38.13
N GLY A 157 -38.32 -28.03 -37.46
CA GLY A 157 -38.57 -28.72 -36.21
C GLY A 157 -38.07 -27.93 -35.00
N ALA A 158 -38.93 -27.80 -33.97
CA ALA A 158 -38.64 -27.03 -32.75
C ALA A 158 -37.32 -27.43 -32.08
N VAL A 159 -36.92 -28.70 -32.20
CA VAL A 159 -35.67 -29.25 -31.65
C VAL A 159 -34.44 -28.63 -32.31
N LEU A 160 -34.43 -28.48 -33.64
CA LEU A 160 -33.28 -27.93 -34.37
C LEU A 160 -33.15 -26.42 -34.13
N THR A 161 -34.28 -25.70 -34.08
CA THR A 161 -34.30 -24.28 -33.71
C THR A 161 -33.77 -24.08 -32.30
N TRP A 162 -34.17 -24.93 -31.35
CA TRP A 162 -33.68 -24.87 -29.98
C TRP A 162 -32.17 -25.16 -29.90
N ALA A 163 -31.69 -26.21 -30.59
CA ALA A 163 -30.28 -26.57 -30.63
C ALA A 163 -29.40 -25.46 -31.21
N LEU A 164 -29.82 -24.84 -32.33
CA LEU A 164 -29.10 -23.73 -32.95
C LEU A 164 -29.08 -22.48 -32.06
N THR A 165 -30.19 -22.18 -31.39
CA THR A 165 -30.31 -21.05 -30.46
C THR A 165 -29.36 -21.23 -29.27
N VAL A 166 -29.33 -22.43 -28.70
CA VAL A 166 -28.44 -22.77 -27.59
C VAL A 166 -26.97 -22.70 -28.02
N ALA A 167 -26.63 -23.30 -29.17
CA ALA A 167 -25.26 -23.32 -29.68
C ALA A 167 -24.74 -21.92 -30.02
N PHE A 168 -25.54 -21.11 -30.71
CA PHE A 168 -25.14 -19.76 -31.10
C PHE A 168 -25.07 -18.82 -29.89
N GLY A 169 -26.05 -18.90 -28.99
CA GLY A 169 -26.05 -18.14 -27.74
C GLY A 169 -24.83 -18.45 -26.86
N THR A 170 -24.43 -19.73 -26.76
CA THR A 170 -23.24 -20.13 -26.00
C THR A 170 -21.94 -19.67 -26.67
N ILE A 171 -21.81 -19.78 -27.99
CA ILE A 171 -20.64 -19.30 -28.73
C ILE A 171 -20.49 -17.78 -28.58
N VAL A 172 -21.56 -17.01 -28.81
CA VAL A 172 -21.48 -15.55 -28.70
C VAL A 172 -21.30 -15.11 -27.25
N GLY A 173 -21.99 -15.76 -26.30
CA GLY A 173 -21.81 -15.49 -24.88
C GLY A 173 -20.37 -15.77 -24.41
N LEU A 174 -19.74 -16.83 -24.90
CA LEU A 174 -18.33 -17.14 -24.66
C LEU A 174 -17.42 -16.06 -25.25
N ALA A 175 -17.64 -15.69 -26.51
CA ALA A 175 -16.84 -14.68 -27.20
C ALA A 175 -16.94 -13.32 -26.48
N LEU A 176 -18.15 -12.89 -26.12
CA LEU A 176 -18.38 -11.65 -25.38
C LEU A 176 -17.69 -11.69 -24.02
N THR A 177 -17.81 -12.81 -23.30
CA THR A 177 -17.14 -13.04 -22.03
C THR A 177 -15.63 -12.92 -22.16
N LEU A 178 -15.02 -13.52 -23.19
CA LEU A 178 -13.58 -13.46 -23.41
C LEU A 178 -13.11 -12.03 -23.75
N VAL A 179 -13.86 -11.30 -24.58
CA VAL A 179 -13.57 -9.90 -24.94
C VAL A 179 -13.70 -8.99 -23.72
N LEU A 180 -14.81 -9.08 -22.99
CA LEU A 180 -15.05 -8.30 -21.77
C LEU A 180 -14.04 -8.66 -20.67
N ALA A 181 -13.74 -9.94 -20.46
CA ALA A 181 -12.76 -10.38 -19.48
C ALA A 181 -11.35 -9.86 -19.82
N ASN A 182 -10.97 -9.80 -21.09
CA ASN A 182 -9.69 -9.23 -21.50
C ASN A 182 -9.66 -7.69 -21.33
N GLY A 183 -10.74 -6.99 -21.65
CA GLY A 183 -10.87 -5.55 -21.39
C GLY A 183 -10.81 -5.21 -19.90
N LEU A 184 -11.51 -5.98 -19.06
CA LEU A 184 -11.48 -5.88 -17.60
C LEU A 184 -10.13 -6.27 -17.01
N ARG A 185 -9.40 -7.24 -17.59
CA ARG A 185 -8.02 -7.55 -17.20
C ARG A 185 -7.08 -6.36 -17.38
N GLY A 186 -7.22 -5.62 -18.48
CA GLY A 186 -6.39 -4.43 -18.73
C GLY A 186 -6.59 -3.33 -17.68
N THR A 187 -7.84 -3.12 -17.26
CA THR A 187 -8.20 -2.12 -16.24
C THR A 187 -7.87 -2.58 -14.82
N THR A 188 -8.16 -3.84 -14.48
CA THR A 188 -7.85 -4.40 -13.17
C THR A 188 -6.34 -4.55 -12.95
N ARG A 189 -5.56 -4.95 -13.96
CA ARG A 189 -4.09 -5.07 -13.82
C ARG A 189 -3.42 -3.72 -13.59
N LYS A 190 -3.87 -2.65 -14.26
CA LYS A 190 -3.40 -1.28 -13.99
C LYS A 190 -3.80 -0.78 -12.59
N MET A 191 -4.94 -1.24 -12.06
CA MET A 191 -5.40 -0.86 -10.71
C MET A 191 -4.83 -1.72 -9.57
N LEU A 192 -4.49 -2.99 -9.81
CA LEU A 192 -3.89 -3.92 -8.84
C LEU A 192 -2.37 -3.74 -8.74
N LEU A 193 -1.71 -3.24 -9.79
CA LEU A 193 -0.28 -2.87 -9.75
C LEU A 193 -0.01 -1.52 -9.08
N LEU A 194 -1.03 -0.78 -8.65
CA LEU A 194 -0.89 0.29 -7.67
C LEU A 194 -0.62 -0.37 -6.31
N ARG A 195 0.67 -0.74 -6.14
CA ARG A 195 1.37 -1.18 -4.93
C ARG A 195 0.44 -1.50 -3.78
N ALA A 196 0.17 -2.80 -3.57
CA ALA A 196 -0.08 -3.27 -2.22
C ALA A 196 1.01 -2.64 -1.33
N PRO A 197 0.66 -1.93 -0.26
CA PRO A 197 1.67 -1.41 0.64
C PRO A 197 2.53 -2.62 1.02
N VAL A 198 3.85 -2.50 0.81
CA VAL A 198 4.79 -3.47 1.34
C VAL A 198 4.76 -3.28 2.84
N VAL A 199 3.70 -3.78 3.48
CA VAL A 199 3.69 -4.04 4.90
C VAL A 199 4.70 -5.15 5.04
N ARG A 200 5.95 -4.78 5.31
CA ARG A 200 6.97 -5.72 5.80
C ARG A 200 6.41 -6.24 7.11
N ALA A 201 5.66 -7.35 7.05
CA ALA A 201 5.28 -8.07 8.24
C ALA A 201 6.57 -8.64 8.84
N PRO A 202 6.93 -8.28 10.08
CA PRO A 202 7.87 -9.09 10.84
C PRO A 202 7.21 -10.44 11.09
N GLU A 203 7.92 -11.51 10.74
CA GLU A 203 7.61 -12.92 11.07
C GLU A 203 6.22 -13.46 10.71
N GLN A 204 6.13 -13.93 9.47
CA GLN A 204 5.60 -15.22 9.01
C GLN A 204 4.89 -16.13 10.06
N ARG A 205 3.79 -15.68 10.66
CA ARG A 205 2.87 -16.54 11.42
C ARG A 205 1.97 -17.34 10.47
N ARG A 206 1.87 -18.64 10.75
CA ARG A 206 1.09 -19.67 10.03
C ARG A 206 -0.26 -19.13 9.53
N GLU A 207 -0.46 -19.14 8.22
CA GLU A 207 -1.73 -18.73 7.61
C GLU A 207 -2.89 -19.62 8.10
N PRO A 208 -4.00 -19.04 8.58
CA PRO A 208 -5.18 -19.80 9.00
C PRO A 208 -5.84 -20.51 7.82
N LEU A 209 -6.44 -21.68 8.08
CA LEU A 209 -7.10 -22.56 7.09
C LEU A 209 -8.11 -21.82 6.18
N ARG A 210 -8.72 -20.74 6.69
CA ARG A 210 -9.63 -19.86 5.95
C ARG A 210 -8.94 -19.12 4.78
N ALA A 211 -7.67 -18.73 4.93
CA ALA A 211 -6.88 -18.10 3.87
C ALA A 211 -6.55 -19.10 2.75
N ARG A 212 -6.31 -20.39 3.09
CA ARG A 212 -6.15 -21.47 2.11
C ARG A 212 -7.42 -21.71 1.29
N LEU A 213 -8.58 -21.72 1.96
CA LEU A 213 -9.87 -21.91 1.30
C LEU A 213 -10.25 -20.74 0.39
N MET A 214 -9.98 -19.50 0.81
CA MET A 214 -10.16 -18.32 -0.06
C MET A 214 -9.20 -18.31 -1.25
N ASN A 215 -7.93 -18.68 -1.05
CA ASN A 215 -6.97 -18.81 -2.16
C ASN A 215 -7.36 -19.92 -3.16
N LEU A 216 -8.05 -20.97 -2.71
CA LEU A 216 -8.54 -22.04 -3.58
C LEU A 216 -9.77 -21.60 -4.39
N LEU A 217 -10.71 -20.89 -3.77
CA LEU A 217 -11.95 -20.44 -4.41
C LEU A 217 -11.77 -19.21 -5.33
N LEU A 218 -10.86 -18.29 -4.97
CA LEU A 218 -10.65 -17.04 -5.72
C LEU A 218 -9.44 -17.11 -6.66
N GLY A 219 -8.62 -18.16 -6.56
CA GLY A 219 -7.30 -18.21 -7.16
C GLY A 219 -6.30 -17.40 -6.34
N ARG A 220 -5.05 -17.87 -6.28
CA ARG A 220 -3.94 -17.14 -5.66
C ARG A 220 -3.91 -15.73 -6.26
N GLU A 221 -3.59 -14.68 -5.50
CA GLU A 221 -3.67 -13.25 -5.91
C GLU A 221 -3.01 -12.90 -7.27
N ARG A 222 -2.15 -13.77 -7.79
CA ARG A 222 -1.52 -13.68 -9.12
C ARG A 222 -2.37 -14.24 -10.28
N ASP A 223 -3.40 -15.05 -9.97
CA ASP A 223 -4.26 -15.84 -10.86
C ASP A 223 -5.78 -15.58 -10.65
N ASN A 224 -6.18 -14.44 -10.08
CA ASN A 224 -7.58 -13.93 -10.06
C ASN A 224 -8.24 -13.91 -11.47
N ALA A 225 -7.45 -14.10 -12.50
CA ALA A 225 -7.81 -14.22 -13.89
C ALA A 225 -8.65 -15.47 -14.25
N HIS A 226 -8.67 -16.53 -13.42
CA HIS A 226 -9.39 -17.78 -13.69
C HIS A 226 -10.84 -17.76 -13.16
N GLY A 227 -11.08 -17.29 -11.93
CA GLY A 227 -12.43 -17.28 -11.34
C GLY A 227 -13.46 -16.40 -12.07
N MET A 228 -12.98 -15.34 -12.73
CA MET A 228 -13.85 -14.44 -13.50
C MET A 228 -14.30 -15.04 -14.85
N ARG A 229 -13.50 -15.95 -15.44
CA ARG A 229 -13.86 -16.64 -16.69
C ARG A 229 -14.92 -17.71 -16.45
N THR A 230 -14.80 -18.47 -15.35
CA THR A 230 -15.78 -19.51 -15.00
C THR A 230 -17.13 -18.91 -14.63
N ALA A 231 -17.14 -17.81 -13.87
CA ALA A 231 -18.38 -17.11 -13.54
C ALA A 231 -19.11 -16.62 -14.79
N ALA A 232 -18.41 -15.92 -15.70
CA ALA A 232 -19.03 -15.36 -16.90
C ALA A 232 -19.49 -16.43 -17.91
N PHE A 233 -18.82 -17.58 -17.95
CA PHE A 233 -19.27 -18.76 -18.67
C PHE A 233 -20.57 -19.35 -18.09
N LEU A 234 -20.70 -19.41 -16.77
CA LEU A 234 -21.93 -19.83 -16.08
C LEU A 234 -23.10 -18.87 -16.33
N GLY A 235 -22.83 -17.56 -16.32
CA GLY A 235 -23.82 -16.51 -16.61
C GLY A 235 -24.35 -16.53 -18.05
N SER A 236 -23.47 -16.75 -19.04
CA SER A 236 -23.91 -16.86 -20.44
C SER A 236 -24.75 -18.12 -20.68
N TYR A 237 -24.36 -19.26 -20.10
CA TYR A 237 -25.12 -20.52 -20.22
C TYR A 237 -26.52 -20.42 -19.60
N THR A 238 -26.63 -19.82 -18.40
CA THR A 238 -27.93 -19.62 -17.74
C THR A 238 -28.82 -18.65 -18.51
N GLY A 239 -28.26 -17.57 -19.05
CA GLY A 239 -29.01 -16.61 -19.88
C GLY A 239 -29.58 -17.24 -21.16
N VAL A 240 -28.78 -18.03 -21.88
CA VAL A 240 -29.22 -18.69 -23.12
C VAL A 240 -30.32 -19.73 -22.85
N GLY A 241 -30.20 -20.51 -21.77
CA GLY A 241 -31.24 -21.44 -21.34
C GLY A 241 -32.56 -20.74 -20.98
N LEU A 242 -32.51 -19.64 -20.23
CA LEU A 242 -33.68 -18.83 -19.88
C LEU A 242 -34.34 -18.18 -21.09
N GLY A 243 -33.55 -17.64 -22.02
CA GLY A 243 -34.08 -17.02 -23.25
C GLY A 243 -34.79 -18.02 -24.16
N ALA A 244 -34.25 -19.23 -24.28
CA ALA A 244 -34.86 -20.30 -25.08
C ALA A 244 -36.17 -20.83 -24.46
N VAL A 245 -36.31 -20.80 -23.13
CA VAL A 245 -37.56 -21.16 -22.42
C VAL A 245 -38.59 -20.03 -22.48
N MET A 246 -38.15 -18.76 -22.38
CA MET A 246 -39.05 -17.60 -22.34
C MET A 246 -39.56 -17.11 -23.70
N GLY A 247 -39.00 -17.59 -24.82
CA GLY A 247 -39.46 -17.23 -26.18
C GLY A 247 -40.93 -17.53 -26.48
N TYR A 248 -41.62 -18.29 -25.62
CA TYR A 248 -43.05 -18.60 -25.76
C TYR A 248 -44.02 -17.47 -25.32
N GLN A 249 -43.56 -16.42 -24.61
CA GLN A 249 -44.42 -15.29 -24.20
C GLN A 249 -43.71 -13.93 -24.31
N LEU A 250 -43.63 -13.36 -25.52
CA LEU A 250 -42.93 -12.10 -25.81
C LEU A 250 -43.51 -10.87 -25.09
N THR A 251 -44.76 -10.87 -24.66
CA THR A 251 -45.44 -9.67 -24.14
C THR A 251 -45.06 -9.29 -22.70
N SER A 252 -44.47 -10.21 -21.94
CA SER A 252 -44.10 -9.98 -20.52
C SER A 252 -42.60 -9.66 -20.32
N PHE A 253 -41.85 -9.49 -21.41
CA PHE A 253 -40.38 -9.45 -21.38
C PHE A 253 -39.77 -8.10 -20.95
N TRP A 254 -40.52 -7.00 -21.06
CA TRP A 254 -39.99 -5.66 -20.76
C TRP A 254 -39.71 -5.42 -19.27
N GLN A 255 -40.51 -5.99 -18.38
CA GLN A 255 -40.36 -5.82 -16.93
C GLN A 255 -39.04 -6.39 -16.36
N PRO A 256 -38.65 -7.66 -16.63
CA PRO A 256 -37.39 -8.19 -16.13
C PRO A 256 -36.16 -7.47 -16.70
N LEU A 257 -36.24 -6.99 -17.95
CA LEU A 257 -35.15 -6.26 -18.59
C LEU A 257 -34.94 -4.89 -17.91
N LEU A 258 -36.03 -4.18 -17.63
CA LEU A 258 -36.01 -2.91 -16.91
C LEU A 258 -35.51 -3.06 -15.47
N LEU A 259 -35.95 -4.11 -14.75
CA LEU A 259 -35.44 -4.43 -13.40
C LEU A 259 -33.94 -4.75 -13.40
N THR A 260 -33.46 -5.49 -14.40
CA THR A 260 -32.03 -5.82 -14.53
C THR A 260 -31.22 -4.56 -14.81
N ALA A 261 -31.70 -3.68 -15.69
CA ALA A 261 -31.05 -2.39 -15.99
C ALA A 261 -30.97 -1.49 -14.74
N ILE A 262 -32.07 -1.37 -13.97
CA ILE A 262 -32.10 -0.61 -12.71
C ILE A 262 -31.10 -1.20 -11.72
N THR A 263 -31.05 -2.53 -11.57
CA THR A 263 -30.14 -3.20 -10.65
C THR A 263 -28.68 -2.93 -11.02
N ILE A 264 -28.34 -3.00 -12.31
CA ILE A 264 -27.00 -2.67 -12.80
C ILE A 264 -26.65 -1.21 -12.49
N ALA A 265 -27.56 -0.27 -12.77
CA ALA A 265 -27.34 1.15 -12.48
C ALA A 265 -27.11 1.39 -10.97
N ALA A 266 -27.92 0.76 -10.11
CA ALA A 266 -27.78 0.85 -8.66
C ALA A 266 -26.42 0.32 -8.17
N LEU A 267 -25.97 -0.82 -8.70
CA LEU A 267 -24.65 -1.39 -8.39
C LEU A 267 -23.49 -0.49 -8.84
N MET A 268 -23.63 0.19 -9.99
CA MET A 268 -22.62 1.15 -10.46
C MET A 268 -22.55 2.39 -9.54
N VAL A 269 -23.70 2.94 -9.13
CA VAL A 269 -23.77 4.07 -8.20
C VAL A 269 -23.19 3.69 -6.84
N LEU A 270 -23.53 2.49 -6.33
CA LEU A 270 -22.98 1.97 -5.09
C LEU A 270 -21.46 1.85 -5.15
N ARG A 271 -20.93 1.26 -6.23
CA ARG A 271 -19.47 1.17 -6.44
C ARG A 271 -18.81 2.54 -6.47
N PHE A 272 -19.37 3.49 -7.21
CA PHE A 272 -18.82 4.84 -7.32
C PHE A 272 -18.77 5.52 -5.95
N SER A 273 -19.85 5.39 -5.17
CA SER A 273 -19.98 5.96 -3.83
C SER A 273 -19.01 5.33 -2.82
N LEU A 274 -18.78 4.02 -2.91
CA LEU A 274 -17.89 3.31 -1.98
C LEU A 274 -16.40 3.45 -2.31
N VAL A 275 -16.02 3.59 -3.58
CA VAL A 275 -14.60 3.53 -3.98
C VAL A 275 -14.09 4.85 -4.53
N SER A 276 -14.84 5.48 -5.43
CA SER A 276 -14.37 6.67 -6.15
C SER A 276 -14.51 7.93 -5.30
N ALA A 277 -15.65 8.09 -4.62
CA ALA A 277 -15.91 9.26 -3.78
C ALA A 277 -14.92 9.39 -2.61
N PRO A 278 -14.60 8.35 -1.81
CA PRO A 278 -13.66 8.48 -0.71
C PRO A 278 -12.24 8.73 -1.18
N ARG A 279 -11.81 8.10 -2.28
CA ARG A 279 -10.49 8.35 -2.88
C ARG A 279 -10.34 9.77 -3.38
N TRP A 280 -11.38 10.31 -4.01
CA TRP A 280 -11.39 11.70 -4.46
C TRP A 280 -11.36 12.66 -3.27
N TRP A 281 -12.13 12.38 -2.22
CA TRP A 281 -12.16 13.18 -1.00
C TRP A 281 -10.81 13.18 -0.26
N LEU A 282 -10.17 12.02 -0.11
CA LEU A 282 -8.83 11.90 0.49
C LEU A 282 -7.77 12.65 -0.31
N LYS A 283 -7.80 12.59 -1.64
CA LYS A 283 -6.91 13.39 -2.50
C LYS A 283 -7.12 14.89 -2.29
N ARG A 284 -8.38 15.31 -2.10
CA ARG A 284 -8.72 16.72 -1.85
C ARG A 284 -8.24 17.20 -0.49
N LEU A 285 -8.39 16.38 0.56
CA LEU A 285 -7.85 16.68 1.89
C LEU A 285 -6.34 16.78 1.91
N ARG A 286 -5.65 15.83 1.26
CA ARG A 286 -4.19 15.83 1.19
C ARG A 286 -3.66 17.13 0.57
N ARG A 287 -4.28 17.61 -0.51
CA ARG A 287 -3.91 18.89 -1.13
C ARG A 287 -4.06 20.05 -0.15
N ARG A 288 -5.18 20.12 0.58
CA ARG A 288 -5.38 21.17 1.60
C ARG A 288 -4.30 21.14 2.68
N LEU A 289 -3.94 19.96 3.16
CA LEU A 289 -2.87 19.82 4.16
C LEU A 289 -1.49 20.19 3.61
N GLU A 290 -1.21 19.87 2.34
CA GLU A 290 0.02 20.27 1.67
C GLU A 290 0.06 21.80 1.45
N ASP A 291 -1.08 22.41 1.11
CA ASP A 291 -1.21 23.87 0.98
C ASP A 291 -1.01 24.57 2.34
N ASP A 292 -1.59 24.03 3.42
CA ASP A 292 -1.42 24.56 4.79
C ASP A 292 0.01 24.36 5.32
N ALA A 293 0.69 23.26 4.94
CA ALA A 293 2.05 22.97 5.36
C ALA A 293 3.12 23.71 4.52
N GLY A 294 2.79 24.06 3.28
CA GLY A 294 3.62 24.84 2.37
C GLY A 294 3.46 26.34 2.52
N ALA A 295 2.43 26.80 3.23
CA ALA A 295 2.34 28.19 3.67
C ALA A 295 3.54 28.47 4.59
N PRO A 296 4.47 29.38 4.23
CA PRO A 296 5.53 29.76 5.14
C PRO A 296 4.90 30.22 6.46
N PRO A 297 5.47 29.85 7.62
CA PRO A 297 4.99 30.37 8.89
C PRO A 297 4.94 31.89 8.74
N ASP A 298 3.81 32.49 9.12
CA ASP A 298 3.53 33.92 9.01
C ASP A 298 4.55 34.68 9.88
N GLU A 299 5.76 34.91 9.35
CA GLU A 299 6.91 35.53 10.02
C GLU A 299 6.64 36.99 10.43
N GLY A 300 5.44 37.51 10.14
CA GLY A 300 5.03 38.89 10.39
C GLY A 300 4.16 39.14 11.63
N ARG A 301 3.91 38.17 12.53
CA ARG A 301 2.98 38.36 13.68
C ARG A 301 3.58 38.47 15.08
N GLU A 302 4.91 38.49 15.25
CA GLU A 302 5.56 38.75 16.55
C GLU A 302 6.17 40.17 16.66
N GLN A 303 5.52 41.19 16.10
CA GLN A 303 5.85 42.60 16.36
C GLN A 303 4.61 43.41 16.72
N ILE A 304 3.98 43.13 17.87
CA ILE A 304 3.16 44.10 18.63
C ILE A 304 3.40 43.86 20.13
#